data_AF-A0A7C5LDW8-F1
#
_entry.id   AF-A0A7C5LDW8-F1
#
_cell.length_a   1.000
_cell.length_b   1.000
_cell.length_c   1.000
_cell.angle_alpha   90.00
_cell.angle_beta   90.00
_cell.angle_gamma   90.00
#
_symmetry.space_group_name_H-M   'P 1'
#
loop_
_entity.id
_entity.type
_entity.pdbx_description
1 polymer ?
#
loop_
_entity_poly.entity_id
_entity_poly.type
_entity_poly.pdbx_seq_one_letter_code
_entity_poly.pdbx_strand_id
1 'polypeptide(L)'
;MPYITREERAELDGEVDALVQKLSTAPPEKMDGRLNYVITRLLVQLYPPGYFNYNRALGVLSSVAHEYYRRRVAPYEDRKIKENGDVY
;
A
#
# COMPACT_ATOMS: atom_id res chain seq x y z
N MET A 1 4.97 2.14 9.49
CA MET A 1 6.09 1.24 9.12
C MET A 1 7.28 1.55 10.01
N PRO A 2 8.12 0.57 10.40
CA PRO A 2 9.11 0.78 11.47
C PRO A 2 10.27 1.73 11.09
N TYR A 3 10.36 2.15 9.83
CA TYR A 3 11.46 2.94 9.25
C TYR A 3 11.05 4.37 8.86
N ILE A 4 9.86 4.82 9.25
CA ILE A 4 9.43 6.24 9.19
C ILE A 4 8.99 6.64 10.59
N THR A 5 9.52 7.75 11.09
CA THR A 5 9.24 8.28 12.45
C THR A 5 7.78 8.68 12.61
N ARG A 6 7.35 9.08 13.81
CA ARG A 6 5.97 9.53 14.01
C ARG A 6 5.78 10.93 13.45
N GLU A 7 6.81 11.74 13.57
CA GLU A 7 6.89 13.12 13.11
C GLU A 7 6.79 13.16 11.58
N GLU A 8 7.60 12.36 10.87
CA GLU A 8 7.51 12.24 9.40
C GLU A 8 6.16 11.68 8.92
N ARG A 9 5.47 10.87 9.71
CA ARG A 9 4.10 10.42 9.37
C ARG A 9 3.11 11.55 9.51
N ALA A 10 3.19 12.32 10.60
CA ALA A 10 2.28 13.43 10.84
C ALA A 10 2.34 14.50 9.73
N GLU A 11 3.50 14.66 9.09
CA GLU A 11 3.68 15.52 7.91
C GLU A 11 2.95 15.01 6.65
N LEU A 12 2.58 13.72 6.59
CA LEU A 12 1.97 13.07 5.43
C LEU A 12 0.54 12.61 5.68
N ASP A 13 0.18 12.37 6.93
CA ASP A 13 -1.08 11.73 7.32
C ASP A 13 -2.29 12.54 6.85
N GLY A 14 -2.23 13.89 6.89
CA GLY A 14 -3.32 14.75 6.43
C GLY A 14 -3.63 14.61 4.94
N GLU A 15 -2.59 14.57 4.10
CA GLU A 15 -2.68 14.40 2.66
C GLU A 15 -3.13 12.98 2.30
N VAL A 16 -2.60 11.98 3.00
CA VAL A 16 -3.00 10.59 2.84
C VAL A 16 -4.46 10.41 3.20
N ASP A 17 -4.92 10.94 4.35
CA ASP A 17 -6.30 10.84 4.79
C ASP A 17 -7.26 11.54 3.82
N ALA A 18 -6.90 12.74 3.35
CA ALA A 18 -7.67 13.44 2.34
C ALA A 18 -7.79 12.64 1.03
N LEU A 19 -6.73 11.93 0.65
CA LEU A 19 -6.77 11.06 -0.52
C LEU A 19 -7.60 9.80 -0.29
N VAL A 20 -7.47 9.16 0.87
CA VAL A 20 -8.28 8.01 1.27
C VAL A 20 -9.77 8.36 1.22
N GLN A 21 -10.17 9.51 1.77
CA GLN A 21 -11.56 9.99 1.69
C GLN A 21 -12.02 10.17 0.24
N LYS A 22 -11.18 10.74 -0.63
CA LYS A 22 -11.54 10.90 -2.06
C LYS A 22 -11.66 9.56 -2.79
N LEU A 23 -10.89 8.56 -2.40
CA LEU A 23 -10.87 7.23 -3.04
C LEU A 23 -12.03 6.36 -2.55
N SER A 24 -12.31 6.37 -1.25
CA SER A 24 -13.33 5.53 -0.61
C SER A 24 -14.77 5.88 -0.99
N THR A 25 -15.02 7.08 -1.51
CA THR A 25 -16.34 7.48 -2.02
C THR A 25 -16.65 6.91 -3.40
N ALA A 26 -15.69 6.31 -4.10
CA ALA A 26 -15.96 5.63 -5.37
C ALA A 26 -16.48 4.21 -5.14
N PRO A 27 -17.31 3.68 -6.07
CA PRO A 27 -17.64 2.27 -6.08
C PRO A 27 -16.37 1.39 -6.13
N PRO A 28 -16.37 0.19 -5.52
CA PRO A 28 -15.21 -0.68 -5.45
C PRO A 28 -14.53 -0.92 -6.81
N GLU A 29 -15.33 -1.17 -7.86
CA GLU A 29 -14.88 -1.37 -9.24
C GLU A 29 -14.12 -0.18 -9.84
N LYS A 30 -14.28 1.03 -9.29
CA LYS A 30 -13.50 2.22 -9.68
C LYS A 30 -12.38 2.55 -8.71
N MET A 31 -12.49 2.11 -7.45
CA MET A 31 -11.51 2.39 -6.41
C MET A 31 -10.12 1.87 -6.82
N ASP A 32 -10.05 0.64 -7.30
CA ASP A 32 -8.79 -0.01 -7.67
C ASP A 32 -8.07 0.73 -8.80
N GLY A 33 -8.80 1.11 -9.86
CA GLY A 33 -8.25 1.90 -10.96
C GLY A 33 -7.75 3.27 -10.51
N ARG A 34 -8.47 3.94 -9.59
CA ARG A 34 -8.06 5.24 -9.05
C ARG A 34 -6.84 5.11 -8.13
N LEU A 35 -6.77 4.08 -7.31
CA LEU A 35 -5.60 3.80 -6.47
C LEU A 35 -4.37 3.49 -7.33
N ASN A 36 -4.52 2.67 -8.37
CA ASN A 36 -3.46 2.38 -9.33
C ASN A 36 -2.95 3.66 -10.02
N TYR A 37 -3.86 4.56 -10.41
CA TYR A 37 -3.50 5.85 -10.98
C TYR A 37 -2.67 6.71 -10.02
N VAL A 38 -3.10 6.82 -8.76
CA VAL A 38 -2.37 7.57 -7.71
C VAL A 38 -0.95 7.03 -7.57
N ILE A 39 -0.82 5.71 -7.35
CA ILE A 39 0.49 5.09 -7.13
C ILE A 39 1.38 5.32 -8.35
N THR A 40 0.85 5.11 -9.55
CA THR A 40 1.58 5.37 -10.80
C THR A 40 2.05 6.82 -10.90
N ARG A 41 1.18 7.79 -10.57
CA ARG A 41 1.53 9.22 -10.57
C ARG A 41 2.64 9.55 -9.57
N LEU A 42 2.59 8.98 -8.37
CA LEU A 42 3.66 9.14 -7.36
C LEU A 42 4.99 8.59 -7.89
N LEU A 43 4.97 7.39 -8.48
CA LEU A 43 6.18 6.76 -9.01
C LEU A 43 6.79 7.56 -10.15
N VAL A 44 5.98 8.00 -11.12
CA VAL A 44 6.45 8.81 -12.27
C VAL A 44 7.05 10.14 -11.82
N GLN A 45 6.51 10.76 -10.77
CA GLN A 45 7.00 12.06 -10.30
C GLN A 45 8.22 11.95 -9.38
N LEU A 46 8.36 10.86 -8.62
CA LEU A 46 9.45 10.69 -7.65
C LEU A 46 10.66 9.91 -8.20
N TYR A 47 10.47 9.11 -9.26
CA TYR A 47 11.50 8.24 -9.83
C TYR A 47 11.77 8.61 -11.31
N PRO A 48 12.80 9.41 -11.61
CA PRO A 48 13.10 9.77 -12.99
C PRO A 48 13.61 8.55 -13.80
N PRO A 49 13.47 8.55 -15.14
CA PRO A 49 13.83 7.42 -15.97
C PRO A 49 15.26 6.92 -15.75
N GLY A 50 15.39 5.62 -15.49
CA GLY A 50 16.68 4.98 -15.32
C GLY A 50 16.58 3.68 -14.52
N TYR A 51 17.37 2.69 -14.91
CA TYR A 51 17.36 1.35 -14.30
C TYR A 51 17.49 1.39 -12.77
N PHE A 52 18.39 2.24 -12.25
CA PHE A 52 18.56 2.43 -10.80
C PHE A 52 17.26 2.88 -10.11
N ASN A 53 16.56 3.87 -10.68
CA ASN A 53 15.33 4.40 -10.10
C ASN A 53 14.17 3.42 -10.24
N TYR A 54 14.07 2.72 -11.38
CA TYR A 54 13.04 1.71 -11.59
C TYR A 54 13.18 0.54 -10.61
N ASN A 55 14.41 0.06 -10.37
CA ASN A 55 14.64 -0.98 -9.35
C ASN A 55 14.28 -0.52 -7.94
N ARG A 56 14.56 0.74 -7.59
CA ARG A 56 14.17 1.31 -6.29
C ARG A 56 12.64 1.39 -6.16
N ALA A 57 11.94 1.88 -7.18
CA ALA A 57 10.48 1.97 -7.19
C ALA A 57 9.83 0.58 -7.04
N LEU A 58 10.29 -0.41 -7.82
CA LEU A 58 9.81 -1.79 -7.73
C LEU A 58 10.11 -2.42 -6.36
N GLY A 59 11.28 -2.13 -5.78
CA GLY A 59 11.64 -2.57 -4.44
C GLY A 59 10.70 -2.02 -3.35
N VAL A 60 10.30 -0.74 -3.46
CA VAL A 60 9.31 -0.14 -2.55
C VAL A 60 7.95 -0.82 -2.71
N LEU A 61 7.46 -1.02 -3.93
CA LEU A 61 6.17 -1.68 -4.18
C LEU A 61 6.14 -3.11 -3.61
N SER A 62 7.21 -3.89 -3.85
CA SER A 62 7.36 -5.24 -3.29
C SER A 62 7.34 -5.21 -1.76
N SER A 63 8.06 -4.28 -1.15
CA SER A 63 8.08 -4.10 0.31
C SER A 63 6.71 -3.77 0.89
N VAL A 64 5.94 -2.90 0.21
CA VAL A 64 4.57 -2.55 0.60
C VAL A 64 3.65 -3.78 0.53
N ALA A 65 3.73 -4.56 -0.54
CA ALA A 65 2.93 -5.78 -0.71
C ALA A 65 3.23 -6.83 0.37
N HIS A 66 4.51 -7.13 0.62
CA HIS A 66 4.91 -8.07 1.65
C HIS A 66 4.52 -7.62 3.07
N GLU A 67 4.66 -6.33 3.39
CA GLU A 67 4.27 -5.81 4.70
C GLU A 67 2.74 -5.83 4.88
N TYR A 68 1.97 -5.56 3.82
CA TYR A 68 0.52 -5.70 3.84
C TYR A 68 0.11 -7.16 4.08
N TYR A 69 0.72 -8.10 3.37
CA TYR A 69 0.47 -9.52 3.58
C TYR A 69 0.77 -9.93 5.02
N ARG A 70 1.98 -9.63 5.51
CA ARG A 70 2.44 -9.99 6.85
C ARG A 70 1.59 -9.39 7.98
N ARG A 71 1.14 -8.14 7.85
CA ARG A 71 0.44 -7.43 8.95
C ARG A 71 -1.09 -7.45 8.84
N ARG A 72 -1.65 -7.67 7.66
CA ARG A 72 -3.10 -7.63 7.43
C ARG A 72 -3.65 -8.98 7.01
N VAL A 73 -3.04 -9.61 6.01
CA VAL A 73 -3.55 -10.86 5.44
C VAL A 73 -3.26 -12.06 6.36
N ALA A 74 -2.01 -12.26 6.77
CA ALA A 74 -1.63 -13.41 7.60
C ALA A 74 -2.45 -13.48 8.92
N PRO A 75 -2.63 -12.40 9.71
CA PRO A 75 -3.49 -12.45 10.91
C PRO A 75 -4.98 -12.70 10.60
N TYR A 76 -5.44 -12.36 9.40
CA TYR A 76 -6.80 -12.71 8.96
C TYR A 76 -6.88 -14.21 8.61
N GLU A 77 -5.89 -14.75 7.90
CA GLU A 77 -5.79 -16.17 7.57
C GLU A 77 -5.68 -17.04 8.84
N ASP A 78 -4.86 -16.64 9.82
CA ASP A 78 -4.77 -17.32 11.12
C ASP A 78 -6.13 -17.44 11.83
N ARG A 79 -6.99 -16.41 11.69
CA ARG A 79 -8.36 -16.45 12.21
C ARG A 79 -9.24 -17.39 11.40
N LYS A 80 -9.13 -17.35 10.07
CA LYS A 80 -9.89 -18.24 9.17
C LYS A 80 -9.51 -19.71 9.32
N ILE A 81 -8.24 -20.01 9.61
CA ILE A 81 -7.77 -21.36 9.95
C ILE A 81 -8.45 -21.88 11.22
N LYS A 82 -8.57 -21.03 12.26
CA LYS A 82 -9.28 -21.41 13.50
C LYS A 82 -10.78 -21.62 13.27
N GLU A 83 -11.39 -20.85 12.36
CA GLU A 83 -12.82 -20.92 12.05
C GLU A 83 -13.18 -22.11 11.15
N ASN A 84 -12.36 -22.38 10.13
CA ASN A 84 -12.72 -23.29 9.04
C ASN A 84 -11.81 -24.53 8.95
N GLY A 85 -10.78 -24.62 9.78
CA GLY A 85 -9.69 -25.59 9.64
C GLY A 85 -8.60 -25.10 8.70
N ASP A 86 -7.39 -25.65 8.86
CA ASP A 86 -6.31 -25.48 7.90
C ASP A 86 -6.45 -26.51 6.76
N VAL A 87 -5.80 -26.24 5.63
CA VAL A 87 -5.70 -27.19 4.50
C VAL A 87 -4.54 -28.18 4.65
N TYR A 88 -3.71 -28.01 5.69
CA TYR A 88 -2.53 -28.81 6.00
C TYR A 88 -2.67 -29.60 7.30
#